data_AF-A0AAQ0VHQ7-F1
#
_entry.id   AF-A0AAQ0VHQ7-F1
#
_cell.length_a   1.000
_cell.length_b   1.000
_cell.length_c   1.000
_cell.angle_alpha   90.00
_cell.angle_beta   90.00
_cell.angle_gamma   90.00
#
_symmetry.space_group_name_H-M   'P 1'
#
loop_
_entity.id
_entity.type
_entity.pdbx_description
1 polymer ?
#
loop_
_entity_poly.entity_id
_entity_poly.type
_entity_poly.pdbx_seq_one_letter_code
_entity_poly.pdbx_strand_id
1 'polypeptide(L)'
;MQKDVSPKEFFTQHRVNSYSKTIPYKSKKELSILAENLFDKFYKNDEIDLNEIINTLGYKLIEIDTPEHPNIIGKLETKLKTITIFGVGFYSQHQINFAKAHEIAHIFLNHSKYIISENFSPAMESHSIDIEITQNIDRLEFQANYFAGCLLLPENRLKATLNYYLRLYGIRNRGFSPLYIDSQPCNFENYSRIILPMTGIFNVSQETMKIRLTELGLAQFAFQPTSTHKVTRSYIDRF
;
A
#
# COMPACT_ATOMS: atom_id res chain seq x y z
N MET A 1 -31.04 -9.55 -27.37
CA MET A 1 -31.15 -8.30 -26.58
C MET A 1 -30.50 -8.54 -25.22
N GLN A 2 -29.16 -8.44 -25.17
CA GLN A 2 -28.42 -8.34 -23.92
C GLN A 2 -28.45 -6.87 -23.51
N LYS A 3 -28.94 -6.58 -22.30
CA LYS A 3 -28.83 -5.24 -21.73
C LYS A 3 -27.39 -5.06 -21.27
N ASP A 4 -26.70 -4.14 -21.93
CA ASP A 4 -25.43 -3.58 -21.46
C ASP A 4 -25.61 -3.05 -20.04
N VAL A 5 -24.89 -3.65 -19.09
CA VAL A 5 -24.74 -3.11 -17.75
C VAL A 5 -23.59 -2.11 -17.81
N SER A 6 -23.93 -0.85 -17.52
CA SER A 6 -23.02 0.29 -17.42
C SER A 6 -21.82 -0.02 -16.49
N PRO A 7 -20.57 0.35 -16.85
CA PRO A 7 -19.36 0.12 -16.02
C PRO A 7 -19.29 0.85 -14.66
N LYS A 8 -20.39 1.42 -14.15
CA LYS A 8 -20.39 2.32 -12.99
C LYS A 8 -20.81 1.70 -11.65
N GLU A 9 -21.10 0.40 -11.58
CA GLU A 9 -21.72 -0.20 -10.39
C GLU A 9 -20.96 -1.41 -9.82
N PHE A 10 -19.64 -1.33 -9.61
CA PHE A 10 -18.94 -2.32 -8.78
C PHE A 10 -17.79 -1.66 -8.01
N PHE A 11 -18.13 -0.76 -7.09
CA PHE A 11 -17.22 -0.24 -6.09
C PHE A 11 -17.59 -0.83 -4.72
N THR A 12 -16.62 -1.50 -4.10
CA THR A 12 -16.55 -1.98 -2.71
C THR A 12 -17.87 -2.45 -2.07
N GLN A 13 -18.09 -3.77 -2.02
CA GLN A 13 -19.19 -4.35 -1.24
C GLN A 13 -18.74 -4.63 0.21
N HIS A 14 -18.81 -3.64 1.09
CA HIS A 14 -18.69 -3.90 2.52
C HIS A 14 -20.04 -4.39 3.08
N ARG A 15 -20.05 -5.54 3.74
CA ARG A 15 -21.14 -5.86 4.66
C ARG A 15 -20.78 -5.31 6.03
N VAL A 16 -21.29 -4.12 6.32
CA VAL A 16 -21.07 -3.44 7.60
C VAL A 16 -22.05 -3.98 8.64
N ASN A 17 -21.59 -4.16 9.87
CA ASN A 17 -22.47 -4.50 10.98
C ASN A 17 -23.27 -3.24 11.35
N SER A 18 -24.61 -3.29 11.30
CA SER A 18 -25.45 -2.08 11.40
C SER A 18 -25.47 -1.49 12.81
N TYR A 19 -24.46 -0.72 13.21
CA TYR A 19 -24.51 0.04 14.46
C TYR A 19 -23.79 1.39 14.38
N SER A 20 -24.45 2.38 14.96
CA SER A 20 -24.13 3.79 15.24
C SER A 20 -22.78 4.06 15.96
N LYS A 21 -21.80 3.15 15.93
CA LYS A 21 -20.52 3.35 16.63
C LYS A 21 -19.55 4.14 15.75
N THR A 22 -19.14 5.29 16.24
CA THR A 22 -18.06 6.08 15.65
C THR A 22 -16.77 5.27 15.67
N ILE A 23 -16.10 5.18 14.52
CA ILE A 23 -14.83 4.47 14.41
C ILE A 23 -13.73 5.33 15.03
N PRO A 24 -12.98 4.81 16.02
CA PRO A 24 -11.89 5.56 16.64
C PRO A 24 -10.92 6.05 15.58
N TYR A 25 -10.62 7.34 15.62
CA TYR A 25 -9.57 7.90 14.80
C TYR A 25 -8.20 7.52 15.38
N LYS A 26 -7.33 6.97 14.55
CA LYS A 26 -5.91 6.79 14.85
C LYS A 26 -5.09 7.74 14.00
N SER A 27 -4.14 8.42 14.63
CA SER A 27 -3.24 9.32 13.89
C SER A 27 -2.26 8.52 13.03
N LYS A 28 -1.75 9.13 11.94
CA LYS A 28 -0.67 8.54 11.12
C LYS A 28 0.53 8.08 11.96
N LYS A 29 0.94 8.89 12.94
CA LYS A 29 2.03 8.55 13.86
C LYS A 29 1.73 7.30 14.68
N GLU A 30 0.51 7.18 15.21
CA GLU A 30 0.08 6.01 15.97
C GLU A 30 0.08 4.75 15.10
N LEU A 31 -0.50 4.82 13.89
CA LEU A 31 -0.52 3.70 12.94
C LEU A 31 0.90 3.27 12.56
N SER A 32 1.80 4.23 12.30
CA SER A 32 3.19 3.94 11.97
C SER A 32 3.91 3.22 13.11
N ILE A 33 3.73 3.65 14.37
CA ILE A 33 4.33 2.97 15.54
C ILE A 33 3.77 1.56 15.71
N LEU A 34 2.46 1.38 15.54
CA LEU A 34 1.82 0.06 15.63
C LEU A 34 2.33 -0.90 14.55
N ALA A 35 2.46 -0.41 13.31
CA ALA A 35 2.99 -1.19 12.20
C ALA A 35 4.47 -1.53 12.39
N GLU A 36 5.29 -0.59 12.88
CA GLU A 36 6.71 -0.83 13.20
C GLU A 36 6.87 -1.94 14.26
N ASN A 37 6.10 -1.86 15.35
CA ASN A 37 6.14 -2.87 16.41
C ASN A 37 5.71 -4.26 15.91
N LEU A 38 4.72 -4.30 15.01
CA LEU A 38 4.30 -5.56 14.39
C LEU A 38 5.38 -6.08 13.44
N PHE A 39 5.98 -5.22 12.63
CA PHE A 39 7.09 -5.55 11.75
C PHE A 39 8.25 -6.16 12.55
N ASP A 40 8.72 -5.50 13.60
CA ASP A 40 9.86 -5.94 14.42
C ASP A 40 9.64 -7.34 15.04
N LYS A 41 8.38 -7.70 15.33
CA LYS A 41 8.04 -9.00 15.89
C LYS A 41 8.14 -10.14 14.87
N PHE A 42 7.88 -9.86 13.60
CA PHE A 42 7.75 -10.87 12.53
C PHE A 42 8.80 -10.76 11.43
N TYR A 43 9.70 -9.78 11.52
CA TYR A 43 10.82 -9.64 10.62
C TYR A 43 11.91 -10.67 10.95
N LYS A 44 12.19 -11.58 10.01
CA LYS A 44 13.17 -12.66 10.14
C LYS A 44 13.83 -12.91 8.79
N ASN A 45 15.11 -13.28 8.78
CA ASN A 45 15.85 -13.63 7.54
C ASN A 45 15.74 -12.56 6.44
N ASP A 46 15.79 -11.29 6.83
CA ASP A 46 15.66 -10.13 5.95
C ASP A 46 14.31 -9.93 5.24
N GLU A 47 13.26 -10.60 5.69
CA GLU A 47 11.91 -10.49 5.15
C GLU A 47 10.85 -10.43 6.28
N ILE A 48 9.70 -9.83 5.98
CA ILE A 48 8.51 -9.91 6.84
C ILE A 48 7.63 -11.08 6.39
N ASP A 49 7.34 -12.01 7.30
CA ASP A 49 6.43 -13.13 7.00
C ASP A 49 4.97 -12.73 7.28
N LEU A 50 4.30 -12.21 6.25
CA LEU A 50 2.89 -11.83 6.31
C LEU A 50 1.98 -13.04 6.60
N ASN A 51 2.36 -14.25 6.16
CA ASN A 51 1.58 -15.45 6.40
C ASN A 51 1.67 -15.86 7.89
N GLU A 52 2.84 -15.75 8.51
CA GLU A 52 3.02 -15.98 9.95
C GLU A 52 2.18 -14.99 10.78
N ILE A 53 2.12 -13.72 10.36
CA ILE A 53 1.27 -12.70 11.00
C ILE A 53 -0.21 -13.13 10.93
N ILE A 54 -0.72 -13.45 9.74
CA ILE A 54 -2.12 -13.86 9.53
C ILE A 54 -2.46 -15.06 10.42
N ASN A 55 -1.60 -16.08 10.43
CA ASN A 55 -1.78 -17.28 11.25
C ASN A 55 -1.77 -16.95 12.75
N THR A 56 -0.86 -16.09 13.20
CA THR A 56 -0.76 -15.68 14.62
C THR A 56 -1.97 -14.87 15.07
N LEU A 57 -2.57 -14.09 14.18
CA LEU A 57 -3.84 -13.40 14.42
C LEU A 57 -5.05 -14.36 14.43
N GLY A 58 -4.83 -15.65 14.17
CA GLY A 58 -5.83 -16.70 14.21
C GLY A 58 -6.72 -16.76 12.97
N TYR A 59 -6.24 -16.24 11.83
CA TYR A 59 -6.92 -16.30 10.56
C TYR A 59 -6.27 -17.33 9.63
N LYS A 60 -7.08 -17.96 8.79
CA LYS A 60 -6.64 -18.85 7.73
C LYS A 60 -6.45 -18.05 6.45
N LEU A 61 -5.30 -18.20 5.80
CA LEU A 61 -5.07 -17.70 4.45
C LEU A 61 -5.52 -18.74 3.41
N ILE A 62 -6.24 -18.29 2.40
CA ILE A 62 -6.61 -19.05 1.21
C ILE A 62 -6.11 -18.28 -0.01
N GLU A 63 -5.32 -18.92 -0.85
CA GLU A 63 -4.83 -18.35 -2.10
C GLU A 63 -5.52 -19.05 -3.28
N ILE A 64 -6.01 -18.26 -4.23
CA ILE A 64 -6.72 -18.73 -5.42
C ILE A 64 -6.02 -18.13 -6.64
N ASP A 65 -5.61 -19.00 -7.57
CA ASP A 65 -4.81 -18.58 -8.73
C ASP A 65 -5.53 -17.63 -9.68
N THR A 66 -6.85 -17.80 -9.81
CA THR A 66 -7.69 -17.00 -10.71
C THR A 66 -8.26 -15.78 -10.00
N PRO A 67 -8.27 -14.59 -10.65
CA PRO A 67 -9.02 -13.45 -10.13
C PRO A 67 -10.52 -13.78 -10.02
N GLU A 68 -11.16 -13.38 -8.93
CA GLU A 68 -12.64 -13.43 -8.82
C GLU A 68 -13.27 -12.30 -9.67
N HIS A 69 -12.64 -11.12 -9.63
CA HIS A 69 -13.00 -9.95 -10.40
C HIS A 69 -11.73 -9.13 -10.69
N PRO A 70 -11.62 -8.43 -11.84
CA PRO A 70 -10.41 -7.67 -12.18
C PRO A 70 -9.94 -6.66 -11.12
N ASN A 71 -10.88 -6.18 -10.30
CA ASN A 71 -10.66 -5.17 -9.27
C ASN A 71 -10.69 -5.73 -7.84
N ILE A 72 -10.62 -7.05 -7.63
CA ILE A 72 -10.62 -7.64 -6.29
C ILE A 72 -9.42 -8.56 -6.17
N ILE A 73 -8.50 -8.23 -5.26
CA ILE A 73 -7.33 -9.06 -4.93
C ILE A 73 -7.52 -9.71 -3.56
N GLY A 74 -8.04 -8.99 -2.58
CA GLY A 74 -8.20 -9.46 -1.21
C GLY A 74 -9.67 -9.56 -0.82
N LYS A 75 -9.99 -10.52 0.04
CA LYS A 75 -11.29 -10.60 0.71
C LYS A 75 -11.10 -11.07 2.15
N LEU A 76 -11.70 -10.33 3.08
CA LEU A 76 -11.73 -10.68 4.50
C LEU A 76 -13.13 -11.13 4.92
N GLU A 77 -13.19 -12.29 5.59
CA GLU A 77 -14.41 -12.83 6.21
C GLU A 77 -14.17 -13.00 7.71
N THR A 78 -14.61 -12.03 8.51
CA THR A 78 -14.23 -11.92 9.93
C THR A 78 -14.86 -13.01 10.79
N LYS A 79 -16.07 -13.46 10.45
CA LYS A 79 -16.77 -14.55 11.15
C LYS A 79 -16.12 -15.92 10.92
N LEU A 80 -15.68 -16.17 9.69
CA LEU A 80 -15.00 -17.42 9.32
C LEU A 80 -13.51 -17.41 9.68
N LYS A 81 -12.99 -16.23 10.03
CA LYS A 81 -11.57 -15.96 10.24
C LYS A 81 -10.74 -16.37 9.03
N THR A 82 -11.15 -15.91 7.86
CA THR A 82 -10.51 -16.24 6.59
C THR A 82 -10.09 -14.98 5.86
N ILE A 83 -8.86 -14.98 5.34
CA ILE A 83 -8.41 -14.07 4.29
C ILE A 83 -8.31 -14.88 3.00
N THR A 84 -8.94 -14.42 1.94
CA THR A 84 -8.77 -14.98 0.60
C THR A 84 -8.02 -13.97 -0.26
N ILE A 85 -6.93 -14.43 -0.90
CA ILE A 85 -6.24 -13.66 -1.93
C ILE A 85 -6.51 -14.32 -3.28
N PHE A 86 -7.10 -13.56 -4.20
CA PHE A 86 -7.42 -13.98 -5.55
C PHE A 86 -6.34 -13.56 -6.54
N GLY A 87 -6.22 -14.30 -7.64
CA GLY A 87 -5.34 -13.95 -8.73
C GLY A 87 -3.86 -14.08 -8.40
N VAL A 88 -3.44 -14.99 -7.51
CA VAL A 88 -2.01 -15.08 -7.12
C VAL A 88 -1.09 -15.45 -8.28
N GLY A 89 -1.61 -16.09 -9.34
CA GLY A 89 -0.89 -16.35 -10.59
C GLY A 89 -0.98 -15.23 -11.63
N PHE A 90 -1.71 -14.15 -11.33
CA PHE A 90 -2.00 -13.05 -12.26
C PHE A 90 -1.44 -11.70 -11.77
N TYR A 91 -1.56 -11.40 -10.47
CA TYR A 91 -1.09 -10.16 -9.88
C TYR A 91 0.40 -10.24 -9.51
N SER A 92 1.04 -9.07 -9.42
CA SER A 92 2.43 -8.99 -8.98
C SER A 92 2.57 -9.34 -7.49
N GLN A 93 3.77 -9.75 -7.08
CA GLN A 93 4.02 -10.07 -5.67
C GLN A 93 3.82 -8.84 -4.75
N HIS A 94 4.14 -7.63 -5.20
CA HIS A 94 3.91 -6.42 -4.40
C HIS A 94 2.40 -6.13 -4.22
N GLN A 95 1.57 -6.37 -5.24
CA GLN A 95 0.11 -6.24 -5.12
C GLN A 95 -0.46 -7.26 -4.13
N ILE A 96 0.01 -8.51 -4.20
CA ILE A 96 -0.37 -9.57 -3.27
C ILE A 96 0.06 -9.23 -1.84
N ASN A 97 1.29 -8.75 -1.66
CA ASN A 97 1.81 -8.36 -0.34
C ASN A 97 1.05 -7.18 0.25
N PHE A 98 0.71 -6.18 -0.57
CA PHE A 98 -0.10 -5.05 -0.13
C PHE A 98 -1.50 -5.49 0.26
N ALA A 99 -2.17 -6.33 -0.54
CA ALA A 99 -3.48 -6.88 -0.19
C ALA A 99 -3.42 -7.66 1.14
N LYS A 100 -2.43 -8.52 1.35
CA LYS A 100 -2.24 -9.21 2.64
C LYS A 100 -2.02 -8.24 3.79
N ALA A 101 -1.17 -7.24 3.62
CA ALA A 101 -0.90 -6.23 4.64
C ALA A 101 -2.13 -5.37 4.98
N HIS A 102 -2.97 -5.07 3.98
CA HIS A 102 -4.26 -4.41 4.16
C HIS A 102 -5.19 -5.25 5.03
N GLU A 103 -5.40 -6.54 4.69
CA GLU A 103 -6.26 -7.40 5.50
C GLU A 103 -5.72 -7.63 6.92
N ILE A 104 -4.39 -7.73 7.08
CA ILE A 104 -3.73 -7.74 8.38
C ILE A 104 -4.10 -6.47 9.17
N ALA A 105 -4.11 -5.30 8.54
CA ALA A 105 -4.47 -4.05 9.19
C ALA A 105 -5.91 -4.08 9.72
N HIS A 106 -6.88 -4.54 8.94
CA HIS A 106 -8.26 -4.67 9.39
C HIS A 106 -8.40 -5.57 10.63
N ILE A 107 -7.66 -6.68 10.66
CA ILE A 107 -7.69 -7.60 11.80
C ILE A 107 -6.98 -6.97 13.01
N PHE A 108 -5.76 -6.48 12.82
CA PHE A 108 -4.89 -5.97 13.88
C PHE A 108 -5.46 -4.71 14.54
N LEU A 109 -6.04 -3.80 13.76
CA LEU A 109 -6.70 -2.59 14.24
C LEU A 109 -8.13 -2.86 14.75
N ASN A 110 -8.57 -4.12 14.73
CA ASN A 110 -9.88 -4.56 15.24
C ASN A 110 -11.06 -3.93 14.48
N HIS A 111 -10.88 -3.70 13.18
CA HIS A 111 -11.92 -3.20 12.28
C HIS A 111 -13.05 -4.21 12.10
N SER A 112 -12.82 -5.49 12.41
CA SER A 112 -13.81 -6.58 12.41
C SER A 112 -15.01 -6.33 13.34
N LYS A 113 -14.91 -5.40 14.30
CA LYS A 113 -16.06 -4.93 15.10
C LYS A 113 -17.09 -4.16 14.27
N TYR A 114 -16.66 -3.59 13.16
CA TYR A 114 -17.45 -2.73 12.28
C TYR A 114 -17.75 -3.42 10.94
N ILE A 115 -16.86 -4.31 10.48
CA ILE A 115 -16.95 -5.00 9.19
C ILE A 115 -17.23 -6.50 9.39
N ILE A 116 -18.23 -7.01 8.65
CA ILE A 116 -18.51 -8.46 8.54
C ILE A 116 -17.67 -9.05 7.40
N SER A 117 -17.71 -8.41 6.23
CA SER A 117 -16.92 -8.79 5.05
C SER A 117 -16.51 -7.59 4.21
N GLU A 118 -15.38 -7.69 3.53
CA GLU A 118 -14.78 -6.65 2.68
C GLU A 118 -14.01 -7.25 1.51
N ASN A 119 -13.91 -6.49 0.41
CA ASN A 119 -13.09 -6.80 -0.75
C ASN A 119 -12.08 -5.66 -0.99
N PHE A 120 -10.79 -5.98 -1.08
CA PHE A 120 -9.71 -5.05 -1.41
C PHE A 120 -9.45 -4.99 -2.93
N SER A 121 -9.27 -3.77 -3.44
CA SER A 121 -8.93 -3.47 -4.85
C SER A 121 -7.55 -2.83 -4.99
N PRO A 122 -6.75 -3.16 -6.01
CA PRO A 122 -5.44 -2.52 -6.23
C PRO A 122 -5.52 -1.00 -6.45
N ALA A 123 -6.65 -0.48 -6.94
CA ALA A 123 -6.84 0.97 -7.06
C ALA A 123 -6.78 1.71 -5.70
N MET A 124 -7.08 0.99 -4.61
CA MET A 124 -7.09 1.51 -3.23
C MET A 124 -5.70 1.69 -2.63
N GLU A 125 -4.65 1.17 -3.28
CA GLU A 125 -3.26 1.42 -2.90
C GLU A 125 -2.91 2.91 -2.97
N SER A 126 -3.57 3.66 -3.87
CA SER A 126 -3.49 5.13 -3.89
C SER A 126 -4.44 5.73 -2.84
N HIS A 127 -3.92 6.60 -1.95
CA HIS A 127 -4.73 7.30 -0.93
C HIS A 127 -5.80 8.26 -1.50
N SER A 128 -6.04 8.23 -2.81
CA SER A 128 -6.92 9.12 -3.56
C SER A 128 -8.02 8.31 -4.22
N ILE A 129 -9.01 7.92 -3.43
CA ILE A 129 -10.28 7.43 -3.95
C ILE A 129 -11.36 8.39 -3.45
N ASP A 130 -11.79 9.29 -4.33
CA ASP A 130 -13.03 10.04 -4.20
C ASP A 130 -14.20 9.09 -4.53
N ILE A 131 -14.65 8.33 -3.54
CA ILE A 131 -15.97 7.67 -3.60
C ILE A 131 -16.79 8.28 -2.46
N GLU A 132 -18.05 8.64 -2.75
CA GLU A 132 -19.05 8.96 -1.73
C GLU A 132 -19.38 7.71 -0.92
N ILE A 133 -18.45 7.31 -0.05
CA ILE A 133 -18.70 6.34 1.01
C ILE A 133 -18.97 7.14 2.28
N THR A 134 -19.72 6.58 3.23
CA THR A 134 -19.91 7.25 4.52
C THR A 134 -18.54 7.49 5.17
N GLN A 135 -18.32 8.67 5.77
CA GLN A 135 -17.06 9.09 6.43
C GLN A 135 -16.41 8.05 7.37
N ASN A 136 -17.20 7.10 7.86
CA ASN A 136 -16.78 6.00 8.71
C ASN A 136 -16.04 4.89 7.94
N ILE A 137 -16.50 4.51 6.75
CA ILE A 137 -15.85 3.46 5.94
C ILE A 137 -14.55 4.02 5.35
N ASP A 138 -14.56 5.25 4.82
CA ASP A 138 -13.34 5.92 4.34
C ASP A 138 -12.24 5.94 5.39
N ARG A 139 -12.64 6.11 6.67
CA ARG A 139 -11.70 6.09 7.79
C ARG A 139 -11.08 4.70 8.00
N LEU A 140 -11.83 3.61 7.86
CA LEU A 140 -11.29 2.25 8.02
C LEU A 140 -10.31 1.96 6.90
N GLU A 141 -10.71 2.21 5.66
CA GLU A 141 -9.89 2.00 4.48
C GLU A 141 -8.61 2.84 4.52
N PHE A 142 -8.74 4.11 4.90
CA PHE A 142 -7.57 4.97 5.08
C PHE A 142 -6.62 4.41 6.15
N GLN A 143 -7.14 4.04 7.33
CA GLN A 143 -6.29 3.51 8.40
C GLN A 143 -5.63 2.19 7.99
N ALA A 144 -6.34 1.32 7.27
CA ALA A 144 -5.83 0.04 6.80
C ALA A 144 -4.76 0.20 5.71
N ASN A 145 -5.02 0.99 4.67
CA ASN A 145 -4.05 1.31 3.63
C ASN A 145 -2.80 1.96 4.22
N TYR A 146 -2.98 2.92 5.12
CA TYR A 146 -1.87 3.61 5.77
C TYR A 146 -1.02 2.65 6.61
N PHE A 147 -1.67 1.80 7.41
CA PHE A 147 -0.99 0.79 8.21
C PHE A 147 -0.26 -0.23 7.34
N ALA A 148 -0.88 -0.71 6.26
CA ALA A 148 -0.28 -1.63 5.31
C ALA A 148 1.00 -1.06 4.69
N GLY A 149 0.96 0.19 4.24
CA GLY A 149 2.14 0.91 3.76
C GLY A 149 3.24 1.02 4.82
N CYS A 150 2.88 1.32 6.08
CA CYS A 150 3.84 1.35 7.18
C CYS A 150 4.43 -0.03 7.52
N LEU A 151 3.63 -1.09 7.42
CA LEU A 151 4.06 -2.46 7.74
C LEU A 151 5.04 -2.98 6.68
N LEU A 152 4.79 -2.70 5.40
CA LEU A 152 5.68 -3.09 4.30
C LEU A 152 6.91 -2.19 4.20
N LEU A 153 6.78 -0.92 4.60
CA LEU A 153 7.85 0.08 4.60
C LEU A 153 8.05 0.68 6.01
N PRO A 154 8.56 -0.11 6.97
CA PRO A 154 8.83 0.35 8.32
C PRO A 154 9.90 1.45 8.30
N GLU A 155 9.67 2.47 9.09
CA GLU A 155 10.40 3.73 9.05
C GLU A 155 11.89 3.54 9.32
N ASN A 156 12.26 2.72 10.31
CA ASN A 156 13.66 2.54 10.70
C ASN A 156 14.45 1.84 9.60
N ARG A 157 13.91 0.73 9.06
CA ARG A 157 14.54 -0.01 7.97
C ARG A 157 14.61 0.83 6.71
N LEU A 158 13.54 1.54 6.36
CA LEU A 158 13.50 2.40 5.17
C LEU A 158 14.56 3.50 5.25
N LYS A 159 14.68 4.18 6.40
CA LYS A 159 15.73 5.18 6.64
C LYS A 159 17.13 4.57 6.55
N ALA A 160 17.35 3.41 7.15
CA ALA A 160 18.65 2.74 7.13
C ALA A 160 19.07 2.38 5.69
N THR A 161 18.15 1.78 4.91
CA THR A 161 18.39 1.41 3.51
C THR A 161 18.64 2.64 2.63
N LEU A 162 17.85 3.72 2.79
CA LEU A 162 18.08 4.96 2.06
C LEU A 162 19.46 5.56 2.40
N ASN A 163 19.81 5.64 3.68
CA ASN A 163 21.10 6.16 4.12
C ASN A 163 22.30 5.33 3.62
N TYR A 164 22.13 4.02 3.44
CA TYR A 164 23.13 3.18 2.78
C TYR A 164 23.35 3.64 1.33
N TYR A 165 22.29 3.75 0.53
CA TYR A 165 22.39 4.18 -0.87
C TYR A 165 22.89 5.61 -1.06
N LEU A 166 22.44 6.55 -0.22
CA LEU A 166 22.94 7.93 -0.26
C LEU A 166 24.46 7.97 -0.04
N ARG A 167 24.98 7.17 0.90
CA ARG A 167 26.43 7.07 1.12
C ARG A 167 27.15 6.37 -0.03
N LEU A 168 26.59 5.27 -0.54
CA LEU A 168 27.16 4.50 -1.65
C LEU A 168 27.36 5.36 -2.90
N TYR A 169 26.41 6.24 -3.21
CA TYR A 169 26.46 7.13 -4.37
C TYR A 169 26.96 8.55 -4.06
N GLY A 170 27.43 8.82 -2.83
CA GLY A 170 27.99 10.12 -2.45
C GLY A 170 26.98 11.28 -2.48
N ILE A 171 25.69 11.00 -2.32
CA ILE A 171 24.62 12.01 -2.34
C ILE A 171 24.57 12.70 -0.98
N ARG A 172 24.73 14.03 -1.00
CA ARG A 172 24.63 14.87 0.20
C ARG A 172 23.24 15.50 0.28
N ASN A 173 22.66 15.51 1.48
CA ASN A 173 21.45 16.26 1.75
C ASN A 173 21.73 17.77 1.59
N ARG A 174 20.97 18.46 0.74
CA ARG A 174 21.13 19.88 0.41
C ARG A 174 20.15 20.81 1.16
N GLY A 175 19.46 20.29 2.18
CA GLY A 175 18.63 21.08 3.10
C GLY A 175 17.12 21.06 2.84
N PHE A 176 16.65 20.43 1.76
CA PHE A 176 15.21 20.29 1.46
C PHE A 176 14.69 18.90 1.83
N SER A 177 15.31 17.87 1.25
CA SER A 177 15.05 16.46 1.51
C SER A 177 16.34 15.69 1.21
N PRO A 178 16.59 14.52 1.83
CA PRO A 178 17.72 13.67 1.48
C PRO A 178 17.80 13.33 -0.01
N LEU A 179 16.66 13.21 -0.69
CA LEU A 179 16.57 12.97 -2.12
C LEU A 179 15.58 13.94 -2.78
N TYR A 180 15.96 14.52 -3.92
CA TYR A 180 15.07 15.35 -4.74
C TYR A 180 14.99 14.73 -6.14
N ILE A 181 13.78 14.38 -6.55
CA ILE A 181 13.50 13.70 -7.81
C ILE A 181 12.67 14.63 -8.70
N ASP A 182 13.22 15.00 -9.85
CA ASP A 182 12.56 15.79 -10.89
C ASP A 182 13.00 15.32 -12.28
N SER A 183 12.67 16.10 -13.31
CA SER A 183 13.00 15.79 -14.70
C SER A 183 14.48 16.02 -15.07
N GLN A 184 15.34 16.49 -14.15
CA GLN A 184 16.76 16.66 -14.44
C GLN A 184 17.47 15.29 -14.53
N PRO A 185 18.37 15.08 -15.50
CA PRO A 185 19.00 13.77 -15.72
C PRO A 185 19.68 13.16 -14.48
N CYS A 186 20.36 13.97 -13.67
CA CYS A 186 21.02 13.50 -12.45
C CYS A 186 20.03 13.02 -11.38
N ASN A 187 18.87 13.67 -11.26
CA ASN A 187 17.83 13.29 -10.31
C ASN A 187 17.10 12.04 -10.79
N PHE A 188 16.89 11.91 -12.11
CA PHE A 188 16.37 10.68 -12.70
C PHE A 188 17.33 9.48 -12.55
N GLU A 189 18.64 9.72 -12.68
CA GLU A 189 19.66 8.72 -12.42
C GLU A 189 19.66 8.27 -10.95
N ASN A 190 19.50 9.22 -10.01
CA ASN A 190 19.34 8.90 -8.59
C ASN A 190 18.08 8.07 -8.32
N TYR A 191 16.95 8.41 -8.95
CA TYR A 191 15.73 7.60 -8.89
C TYR A 191 15.99 6.17 -9.34
N SER A 192 16.61 6.01 -10.50
CA SER A 192 16.88 4.70 -11.10
C SER A 192 17.85 3.85 -10.28
N ARG A 193 18.85 4.48 -9.63
CA ARG A 193 19.89 3.78 -8.86
C ARG A 193 19.53 3.54 -7.39
N ILE A 194 18.56 4.27 -6.85
CA ILE A 194 18.22 4.21 -5.42
C ILE A 194 16.79 3.71 -5.23
N ILE A 195 15.82 4.40 -5.82
CA ILE A 195 14.40 4.12 -5.58
C ILE A 195 14.00 2.78 -6.20
N LEU A 196 14.37 2.51 -7.46
CA LEU A 196 14.01 1.24 -8.12
C LEU A 196 14.61 0.00 -7.42
N PRO A 197 15.88 0.00 -6.97
CA PRO A 197 16.39 -1.11 -6.15
C PRO A 197 15.66 -1.25 -4.82
N MET A 198 15.33 -0.13 -4.16
CA MET A 198 14.59 -0.15 -2.90
C MET A 198 13.18 -0.75 -3.07
N THR A 199 12.47 -0.49 -4.18
CA THR A 199 11.18 -1.14 -4.42
C THR A 199 11.30 -2.65 -4.54
N GLY A 200 12.43 -3.16 -5.06
CA GLY A 200 12.73 -4.59 -5.08
C GLY A 200 13.03 -5.15 -3.68
N ILE A 201 13.85 -4.45 -2.88
CA ILE A 201 14.22 -4.86 -1.51
C ILE A 201 12.99 -4.98 -0.60
N PHE A 202 12.07 -4.02 -0.68
CA PHE A 202 10.86 -4.01 0.13
C PHE A 202 9.67 -4.71 -0.54
N ASN A 203 9.83 -5.12 -1.80
CA ASN A 203 8.79 -5.74 -2.62
C ASN A 203 7.46 -4.98 -2.61
N VAL A 204 7.55 -3.68 -2.94
CA VAL A 204 6.42 -2.75 -3.03
C VAL A 204 6.37 -2.08 -4.41
N SER A 205 5.24 -1.47 -4.75
CA SER A 205 5.14 -0.63 -5.95
C SER A 205 5.98 0.65 -5.82
N GLN A 206 6.30 1.27 -6.96
CA GLN A 206 6.96 2.57 -7.00
C GLN A 206 6.11 3.66 -6.32
N GLU A 207 4.78 3.62 -6.50
CA GLU A 207 3.87 4.60 -5.91
C GLU A 207 3.82 4.45 -4.38
N THR A 208 3.73 3.23 -3.84
CA THR A 208 3.78 2.99 -2.38
C THR A 208 5.10 3.48 -1.77
N MET A 209 6.24 3.23 -2.44
CA MET A 209 7.55 3.74 -2.02
C MET A 209 7.59 5.29 -2.03
N LYS A 210 7.11 5.90 -3.12
CA LYS A 210 7.06 7.36 -3.30
C LYS A 210 6.20 8.04 -2.24
N ILE A 211 4.99 7.53 -1.98
CA ILE A 211 4.10 8.04 -0.94
C ILE A 211 4.83 8.01 0.40
N ARG A 212 5.36 6.85 0.79
CA ARG A 212 6.01 6.68 2.10
C ARG A 212 7.23 7.56 2.29
N LEU A 213 8.10 7.66 1.27
CA LEU A 213 9.29 8.52 1.33
C LEU A 213 8.91 10.00 1.42
N THR A 214 7.86 10.43 0.71
CA THR A 214 7.36 11.81 0.76
C THR A 214 6.83 12.15 2.15
N GLU A 215 6.02 11.26 2.73
CA GLU A 215 5.44 11.47 4.06
C GLU A 215 6.48 11.56 5.17
N LEU A 216 7.56 10.78 5.06
CA LEU A 216 8.67 10.81 6.02
C LEU A 216 9.65 11.96 5.77
N GLY A 217 9.43 12.78 4.72
CA GLY A 217 10.34 13.85 4.31
C GLY A 217 11.68 13.35 3.76
N LEU A 218 11.76 12.07 3.38
CA LEU A 218 12.98 11.39 2.92
C LEU A 218 13.27 11.60 1.43
N ALA A 219 12.22 11.82 0.64
CA ALA A 219 12.35 12.25 -0.74
C ALA A 219 11.27 13.29 -1.09
N GLN A 220 11.59 14.18 -2.03
CA GLN A 220 10.62 15.05 -2.67
C GLN A 220 10.54 14.73 -4.16
N PHE A 221 9.31 14.52 -4.66
CA PHE A 221 9.05 14.24 -6.06
C PHE A 221 8.40 15.47 -6.70
N ALA A 222 9.15 16.16 -7.56
CA ALA A 222 8.78 17.42 -8.17
C ALA A 222 8.78 17.31 -9.70
N PHE A 223 8.01 16.34 -10.22
CA PHE A 223 7.76 16.25 -11.65
C PHE A 223 6.96 17.47 -12.11
N GLN A 224 7.61 18.37 -12.84
CA GLN A 224 6.92 19.43 -13.55
C GLN A 224 6.18 18.78 -14.73
N PRO A 225 4.86 19.02 -14.92
CA PRO A 225 4.24 18.73 -16.20
C PRO A 225 4.97 19.60 -17.23
N THR A 226 5.82 18.99 -18.05
CA THR A 226 6.55 19.73 -19.08
C THR A 226 5.53 20.40 -19.99
N SER A 227 5.53 21.72 -19.98
CA SER A 227 4.77 22.54 -20.91
C SER A 227 5.03 22.07 -22.35
N THR A 228 3.96 21.67 -23.03
CA THR A 228 3.79 21.68 -24.49
C THR A 228 5.04 21.41 -25.33
N HIS A 229 5.52 20.17 -25.35
CA HIS A 229 6.02 19.59 -26.59
C HIS A 229 5.51 18.15 -26.67
N LYS A 230 5.02 17.76 -27.84
CA LYS A 230 4.61 16.39 -28.18
C LYS A 230 5.82 15.46 -28.04
N VAL A 231 6.12 15.06 -26.82
CA VAL A 231 7.01 13.95 -26.53
C VAL A 231 6.12 12.72 -26.47
N THR A 232 6.43 11.78 -27.35
CA THR A 232 5.78 10.49 -27.50
C THR A 232 5.53 9.85 -26.14
N ARG A 233 4.28 9.42 -25.93
CA ARG A 233 3.63 8.83 -24.75
C ARG A 233 4.31 7.59 -24.11
N SER A 234 5.59 7.35 -24.35
CA SER A 234 6.29 6.09 -24.02
C SER A 234 7.04 6.10 -22.69
N TYR A 235 7.36 7.28 -22.15
CA TYR A 235 8.16 7.39 -20.91
C TYR A 235 7.34 7.79 -19.68
N ILE A 236 6.23 8.52 -19.83
CA ILE A 236 5.46 9.03 -18.69
C ILE A 236 4.58 7.93 -18.07
N ASP A 237 4.12 6.94 -18.86
CA ASP A 237 3.26 5.85 -18.38
C ASP A 237 4.02 4.70 -17.68
N ARG A 238 5.30 4.92 -17.32
CA ARG A 238 6.14 3.99 -16.54
C ARG A 238 6.42 4.46 -15.11
N PHE A 239 5.72 5.49 -14.66
CA PHE A 239 5.80 6.07 -13.32
C PHE A 239 4.51 5.89 -12.55
#